data_AF-C0R911-F1
#
_entry.id   AF-C0R911-F1
#
_cell.length_a   1.000
_cell.length_b   1.000
_cell.length_c   1.000
_cell.angle_alpha   90.00
_cell.angle_beta   90.00
_cell.angle_gamma   90.00
#
_symmetry.space_group_name_H-M   'P 1'
#
loop_
_entity.id
_entity.type
_entity.pdbx_description
1 polymer ?
#
loop_
_entity_poly.entity_id
_entity_poly.type
_entity_poly.pdbx_seq_one_letter_code
_entity_poly.pdbx_strand_id
1 'polypeptide(L)' 'MANLKGSVGKSTLSILFSYILKGLGKKVLLIDMDSQNAITSYFGKYVFNFDKNNIYNLLMGNAYFD' A
#
# COMPACT_ATOMS: atom_id res chain seq x y z
N MET A 1 -0.65 2.03 9.08
CA MET A 1 -0.48 2.22 10.54
C MET A 1 0.85 2.90 10.82
N ALA A 2 0.91 3.84 11.76
CA ALA A 2 2.12 4.61 12.06
C ALA A 2 2.78 4.12 13.36
N ASN A 3 4.06 3.72 13.28
CA ASN A 3 4.97 3.54 14.42
C ASN A 3 6.39 3.77 13.89
N LEU A 4 7.20 4.54 14.62
CA LEU A 4 8.56 4.90 14.23
C LEU A 4 9.53 3.72 14.31
N LYS A 5 9.22 2.69 15.11
CA LYS A 5 10.04 1.47 15.20
C LYS A 5 9.81 0.58 13.98
N GLY A 6 10.89 0.23 13.27
CA GLY A 6 10.88 -0.77 12.20
C GLY A 6 10.50 -2.17 12.72
N SER A 7 10.05 -3.04 11.82
CA SER A 7 9.84 -4.48 12.10
C SER A 7 8.86 -4.85 13.23
N VAL A 8 7.87 -4.00 13.50
CA VAL A 8 6.82 -4.25 14.50
C VAL A 8 5.51 -4.81 13.90
N GLY A 9 5.54 -5.27 12.65
CA GLY A 9 4.36 -5.87 11.99
C GLY A 9 3.33 -4.89 11.43
N LYS A 10 3.66 -3.60 11.27
CA LYS A 10 2.74 -2.55 10.75
C LYS A 10 2.05 -2.93 9.43
N SER A 11 2.83 -3.41 8.46
CA SER A 11 2.35 -3.76 7.12
C SER A 11 1.45 -5.00 7.16
N THR A 12 1.88 -6.04 7.88
CA THR A 12 1.09 -7.26 8.11
C THR A 12 -0.25 -6.95 8.76
N LEU A 13 -0.25 -6.10 9.80
CA LEU A 13 -1.48 -5.71 10.49
C LEU A 13 -2.38 -4.85 9.60
N SER A 14 -1.81 -3.97 8.78
CA SER A 14 -2.59 -3.16 7.82
C SER A 14 -3.27 -4.04 6.76
N ILE A 15 -2.57 -5.06 6.24
CA ILE A 15 -3.13 -6.06 5.31
C ILE A 15 -4.24 -6.85 5.99
N LEU A 16 -4.01 -7.42 7.18
CA LEU A 16 -5.02 -8.21 7.88
C LEU A 16 -6.27 -7.38 8.20
N PHE A 17 -6.08 -6.16 8.69
CA PHE A 17 -7.18 -5.25 8.99
C PHE A 17 -8.01 -4.91 7.75
N SER A 18 -7.37 -4.76 6.58
CA SER A 18 -8.08 -4.55 5.31
C SER A 18 -9.00 -5.72 4.95
N TYR A 19 -8.57 -6.97 5.20
CA TYR A 19 -9.40 -8.15 4.96
C TYR A 19 -10.60 -8.21 5.89
N ILE A 20 -10.43 -7.82 7.16
CA ILE A 20 -11.54 -7.74 8.12
C ILE A 20 -12.57 -6.71 7.64
N LEU A 21 -12.14 -5.50 7.29
CA LEU A 21 -13.02 -4.45 6.80
C LEU A 21 -13.74 -4.85 5.51
N LYS A 22 -13.04 -5.54 4.59
CA LYS A 22 -13.65 -6.11 3.38
C LYS A 22 -14.70 -7.18 3.72
N GLY A 23 -14.45 -8.03 4.71
CA GLY A 23 -15.43 -9.01 5.21
C GLY A 23 -16.69 -8.37 5.79
N LEU A 24 -16.58 -7.15 6.31
CA LEU A 24 -17.70 -6.32 6.77
C LEU A 24 -18.37 -5.51 5.64
N GLY A 25 -18.07 -5.82 4.37
CA GLY A 25 -18.67 -5.17 3.20
C GLY A 25 -18.14 -3.76 2.91
N LYS A 26 -17.01 -3.35 3.50
CA LYS A 26 -16.42 -2.04 3.25
C LYS A 26 -15.53 -2.06 2.00
N LYS A 27 -15.56 -0.97 1.23
CA LYS A 27 -14.54 -0.69 0.21
C LYS A 27 -13.29 -0.15 0.93
N VAL A 28 -12.15 -0.79 0.71
CA VAL A 28 -10.91 -0.48 1.43
C VAL A 28 -9.82 -0.11 0.43
N LEU A 29 -9.16 1.03 0.67
CA LEU A 29 -7.96 1.44 -0.05
C LEU A 29 -6.77 1.31 0.89
N LEU A 30 -5.76 0.55 0.47
CA LEU A 30 -4.46 0.49 1.14
C LEU A 30 -3.48 1.39 0.40
N ILE A 31 -2.81 2.27 1.14
CA ILE A 31 -1.76 3.15 0.63
C ILE A 31 -0.45 2.75 1.30
N ASP A 32 0.53 2.34 0.50
CA ASP A 32 1.86 1.97 0.95
C ASP A 32 2.80 3.18 0.81
N MET A 33 3.25 3.71 1.95
CA MET A 33 4.16 4.86 2.01
C MET A 33 5.55 4.48 2.52
N ASP A 34 5.82 3.18 2.70
CA ASP A 34 7.12 2.70 3.12
C ASP A 34 8.01 2.48 1.89
N SER A 35 9.26 2.96 1.93
CA SER A 35 10.21 2.74 0.83
C SER A 35 10.51 1.26 0.60
N GLN A 36 10.33 0.42 1.62
CA GLN A 36 10.46 -1.03 1.54
C GLN A 36 9.25 -1.73 0.92
N ASN A 37 8.19 -0.99 0.56
CA ASN A 37 7.04 -1.43 -0.25
C ASN A 37 6.36 -2.75 0.16
N ALA A 38 6.41 -3.13 1.45
CA ALA A 38 5.99 -4.45 1.91
C ALA A 38 4.51 -4.76 1.65
N ILE A 39 3.62 -3.76 1.68
CA ILE A 39 2.19 -3.97 1.36
C ILE A 39 2.03 -4.20 -0.14
N THR A 40 2.68 -3.38 -0.95
CA THR A 40 2.57 -3.45 -2.40
C THR A 40 3.17 -4.77 -2.93
N SER A 41 4.32 -5.19 -2.38
CA SER A 41 4.95 -6.46 -2.68
C SER A 41 4.07 -7.66 -2.35
N TYR A 42 3.32 -7.62 -1.24
CA TYR A 42 2.36 -8.69 -0.89
C TYR A 42 1.26 -8.86 -1.97
N PHE A 43 0.81 -7.76 -2.59
CA PHE A 43 -0.17 -7.78 -3.67
C PHE A 43 0.43 -7.78 -5.07
N GLY A 44 1.73 -8.07 -5.23
CA GLY A 44 2.48 -7.86 -6.48
C GLY A 44 1.86 -8.51 -7.73
N LYS A 45 1.14 -9.63 -7.60
CA LYS A 45 0.41 -10.26 -8.72
C LYS A 45 -0.78 -9.44 -9.27
N TYR A 46 -1.21 -8.40 -8.56
CA TYR A 46 -2.36 -7.56 -8.91
C TYR A 46 -1.97 -6.11 -9.19
N VAL A 47 -0.68 -5.76 -9.04
CA VAL A 47 -0.17 -4.41 -9.22
C VAL A 47 0.71 -4.41 -10.47
N PHE A 48 0.47 -3.46 -11.36
CA PHE A 48 1.17 -3.34 -12.65
C PHE A 48 1.73 -1.93 -12.82
N ASN A 49 2.71 -1.78 -13.72
CA ASN A 49 3.35 -0.49 -14.03
C ASN A 49 3.97 0.20 -12.81
N PHE A 50 4.64 -0.55 -11.92
CA PHE A 50 5.26 -0.02 -10.69
C PHE A 50 6.26 1.11 -10.93
N ASP A 51 6.93 1.11 -12.08
CA ASP A 51 7.86 2.14 -12.54
C ASP A 51 7.18 3.49 -12.77
N LYS A 52 5.88 3.49 -13.08
CA LYS A 52 5.07 4.70 -13.35
C LYS A 52 4.11 5.01 -12.20
N ASN A 53 3.39 4.01 -11.72
CA ASN A 53 2.29 4.14 -10.78
C ASN A 53 2.75 3.82 -9.36
N ASN A 54 3.41 4.77 -8.72
CA ASN A 54 3.84 4.65 -7.34
C ASN A 54 3.72 5.99 -6.60
N ILE A 55 3.74 5.93 -5.26
CA ILE A 55 3.58 7.12 -4.41
C ILE A 55 4.70 8.14 -4.63
N TYR A 56 5.91 7.67 -4.97
CA TYR A 56 7.05 8.54 -5.22
C TYR A 56 6.80 9.42 -6.47
N ASN A 57 6.41 8.82 -7.60
CA ASN A 57 6.09 9.55 -8.83
C ASN A 57 4.90 10.49 -8.62
N LEU A 58 3.89 10.08 -7.85
CA LEU A 58 2.77 10.94 -7.49
C LEU A 58 3.22 12.20 -6.73
N LEU A 59 4.07 12.03 -5.71
CA LEU A 59 4.59 13.14 -4.91
C LEU A 59 5.52 14.05 -5.71
N MET A 60 6.23 13.52 -6.70
CA MET A 60 7.06 14.29 -7.62
C MET A 60 6.26 15.01 -8.71
N GLY A 61 4.94 14.80 -8.80
CA GLY A 61 4.10 15.38 -9.85
C GLY A 61 4.24 14.68 -11.21
N ASN A 62 4.83 13.48 -11.24
CA ASN A 62 5.06 12.67 -12.44
C ASN A 62 4.02 11.56 -12.62
N ALA A 63 2.89 11.64 -11.91
CA ALA A 63 1.76 10.73 -12.09
C ALA A 63 0.75 11.35 -13.07
N TYR A 64 0.42 10.58 -14.11
CA TYR A 64 -0.54 10.98 -15.14
C TYR A 64 -1.83 10.17 -14.95
N PHE A 65 -2.95 10.87 -14.90
CA PHE A 65 -4.29 10.28 -14.79
C PHE A 65 -5.03 10.63 -16.09
N ASP A 66 -4.77 9.84 -17.14
CA ASP A 66 -5.54 9.89 -18.38
C ASP A 66 -6.92 9.23 -18.19
#